data_AF-A0A7X7AR16-F1
#
_entry.id   AF-A0A7X7AR16-F1
#
_cell.length_a   1.000
_cell.length_b   1.000
_cell.length_c   1.000
_cell.angle_alpha   90.00
_cell.angle_beta   90.00
_cell.angle_gamma   90.00
#
_symmetry.space_group_name_H-M   'P 1'
#
loop_
_entity.id
_entity.type
_entity.pdbx_description
1 polymer ?
#
loop_
_entity_poly.entity_id
_entity_poly.type
_entity_poly.pdbx_seq_one_letter_code
_entity_poly.pdbx_strand_id
1 'polypeptide(L)'
;MAGYKHPCIHCGNLIDHDARYCIYCNSRSPFAFRCPDCLKEVEQKQSICSSCGRPLYVPCPSCAQLTFVSDNCQSCGTTLLVQCQNKRCMQMQFFQNTKCTACGKLLKNKKKRK
;
A
#
# COMPACT_ATOMS: atom_id res chain seq x y z
N MET A 1 -6.53 4.26 31.21
CA MET A 1 -6.92 3.08 30.42
C MET A 1 -5.67 2.38 29.94
N ALA A 2 -5.51 1.08 30.22
CA ALA A 2 -4.44 0.30 29.61
C ALA A 2 -4.77 0.10 28.13
N GLY A 3 -4.18 0.91 27.25
CA GLY A 3 -4.24 0.67 25.81
C GLY A 3 -3.52 -0.64 25.53
N TYR A 4 -4.26 -1.70 25.24
CA TYR A 4 -3.67 -2.96 24.82
C TYR A 4 -2.90 -2.71 23.52
N LYS A 5 -1.66 -3.19 23.46
CA LYS A 5 -0.86 -3.09 22.24
C LYS A 5 -1.28 -4.19 21.28
N HIS A 6 -1.49 -3.84 20.02
CA HIS A 6 -1.84 -4.77 18.95
C HIS A 6 -0.62 -5.00 18.04
N PRO A 7 -0.40 -6.24 17.56
CA PRO A 7 0.68 -6.51 16.63
C PRO A 7 0.39 -5.88 15.27
N CYS A 8 1.37 -5.19 14.71
CA CYS A 8 1.28 -4.65 13.36
C CYS A 8 1.26 -5.80 12.33
N ILE A 9 0.31 -5.78 11.40
CA ILE A 9 0.18 -6.82 10.36
C ILE A 9 1.35 -6.85 9.36
N HIS A 10 2.16 -5.79 9.31
CA HIS A 10 3.28 -5.65 8.37
C HIS A 10 4.62 -6.11 8.97
N CYS A 11 4.88 -5.79 10.24
CA CYS A 11 6.16 -6.10 10.90
C CYS A 11 6.04 -6.98 12.15
N GLY A 12 4.83 -7.27 12.63
CA GLY A 12 4.59 -8.05 13.85
C GLY A 12 4.86 -7.32 15.16
N ASN A 13 5.45 -6.10 15.12
CA ASN A 13 5.74 -5.34 16.34
C ASN A 13 4.48 -4.85 17.04
N LEU A 14 4.52 -4.84 18.37
CA LEU A 14 3.44 -4.36 19.24
C LEU A 14 3.37 -2.83 19.21
N ILE A 15 2.28 -2.30 18.66
CA ILE A 15 1.98 -0.87 18.61
C ILE A 15 0.71 -0.55 19.39
N ASP A 16 0.54 0.71 19.78
CA ASP A 16 -0.68 1.16 20.44
C ASP A 16 -1.90 0.99 19.51
N HIS A 17 -3.05 0.59 20.05
CA HIS A 17 -4.27 0.42 19.27
C HIS A 17 -4.73 1.71 18.56
N ASP A 18 -4.45 2.89 19.13
CA ASP A 18 -4.79 4.19 18.52
C ASP A 18 -3.71 4.68 17.53
N ALA A 19 -2.63 3.92 17.34
CA ALA A 19 -1.54 4.31 16.44
C ALA A 19 -2.01 4.33 14.98
N ARG A 20 -2.07 5.53 14.39
CA ARG A 20 -2.41 5.74 12.98
C ARG A 20 -1.33 5.23 12.01
N TYR A 21 -0.08 5.11 12.48
CA TYR A 21 1.04 4.60 11.69
C TYR A 21 1.94 3.76 12.58
N CYS A 22 2.63 2.78 12.00
CA CYS A 22 3.62 2.00 12.74
C CYS A 22 4.92 2.78 12.84
N ILE A 23 5.45 2.99 14.05
CA ILE A 23 6.76 3.63 14.27
C ILE A 23 7.94 2.77 13.80
N TYR A 24 7.76 1.45 13.67
CA TYR A 24 8.83 0.52 13.31
C TYR A 24 8.94 0.30 11.80
N CYS A 25 7.81 0.10 11.10
CA CYS A 25 7.80 -0.17 9.67
C CYS A 25 7.26 0.98 8.82
N ASN A 26 6.87 2.09 9.45
CA ASN A 26 6.37 3.30 8.80
C ASN A 26 5.12 3.09 7.92
N SER A 27 4.43 1.96 8.09
CA SER A 27 3.17 1.63 7.41
C SER A 27 2.07 2.55 7.88
N ARG A 28 1.29 3.07 6.92
CA ARG A 28 0.19 4.03 7.18
C ARG A 28 -1.10 3.38 7.67
N SER A 29 -1.19 2.06 7.57
CA SER A 29 -2.34 1.29 8.03
C SER A 29 -1.83 0.01 8.69
N PRO A 30 -1.46 0.08 9.99
CA PRO A 30 -0.82 -1.04 10.64
C PRO A 30 -1.76 -2.19 11.02
N PHE A 31 -3.07 -1.97 10.94
CA PHE A 31 -4.11 -2.94 11.32
C PHE A 31 -4.91 -3.52 10.15
N ALA A 32 -4.96 -2.84 9.01
CA ALA A 32 -5.66 -3.31 7.82
C ALA A 32 -4.86 -3.04 6.54
N PHE A 33 -5.00 -3.93 5.57
CA PHE A 33 -4.57 -3.64 4.20
C PHE A 33 -5.70 -2.93 3.47
N ARG A 34 -5.35 -1.94 2.64
CA ARG A 34 -6.32 -1.21 1.82
C ARG A 34 -5.94 -1.35 0.38
N CYS A 35 -6.93 -1.66 -0.46
CA CYS A 35 -6.72 -1.67 -1.89
C CYS A 35 -6.29 -0.26 -2.34
N PRO A 36 -5.20 -0.11 -3.10
CA PRO A 36 -4.76 1.22 -3.53
C PRO A 36 -5.71 1.88 -4.51
N ASP A 37 -6.65 1.13 -5.08
CA ASP A 37 -7.58 1.60 -6.11
C ASP A 37 -8.91 2.08 -5.49
N CYS A 38 -9.59 1.18 -4.77
CA CYS A 38 -10.89 1.45 -4.16
C CYS A 38 -10.82 1.85 -2.68
N LEU A 39 -9.62 1.83 -2.07
CA LEU A 39 -9.39 2.11 -0.65
C LEU A 39 -10.16 1.19 0.34
N LYS A 40 -10.84 0.15 -0.18
CA LYS A 40 -11.54 -0.84 0.61
C LYS A 40 -10.53 -1.69 1.38
N GLU A 41 -10.90 -2.09 2.58
CA GLU A 41 -10.15 -3.04 3.38
C GLU A 41 -10.09 -4.39 2.65
N VAL A 42 -8.89 -4.97 2.61
CA VAL A 42 -8.61 -6.25 1.98
C VAL A 42 -7.83 -7.11 2.95
N GLU A 43 -7.95 -8.42 2.81
CA GLU A 43 -7.18 -9.38 3.60
C GLU A 43 -5.97 -9.87 2.82
N GLN A 44 -4.87 -10.16 3.54
CA GLN A 44 -3.65 -10.71 2.95
C GLN A 44 -3.88 -12.05 2.21
N LYS A 45 -4.87 -12.85 2.65
CA LYS A 45 -5.26 -14.11 1.99
C LYS A 45 -5.98 -13.89 0.66
N GLN A 46 -6.47 -12.69 0.37
CA GLN A 46 -7.18 -12.41 -0.85
C GLN A 46 -6.19 -12.16 -1.99
N SER A 47 -6.29 -12.95 -3.05
CA SER A 47 -5.51 -12.74 -4.28
C SER A 47 -6.07 -11.60 -5.13
N ILE A 48 -7.37 -11.31 -4.99
CA ILE A 48 -8.13 -10.32 -5.77
C ILE A 48 -9.01 -9.52 -4.80
N CYS A 49 -9.13 -8.22 -5.02
CA CYS A 49 -10.01 -7.38 -4.22
C CYS A 49 -11.48 -7.70 -4.52
N SER A 50 -12.26 -8.08 -3.51
CA SER A 50 -13.70 -8.38 -3.66
C SER A 50 -14.56 -7.17 -4.07
N SER A 51 -14.06 -5.94 -3.93
CA SER A 51 -14.81 -4.73 -4.34
C SER A 51 -14.50 -4.26 -5.76
N CYS A 52 -13.24 -4.27 -6.20
CA CYS A 52 -12.87 -3.76 -7.53
C CYS A 52 -12.44 -4.85 -8.53
N GLY A 53 -12.29 -6.10 -8.10
CA GLY A 53 -11.84 -7.21 -8.96
C GLY A 53 -10.37 -7.13 -9.37
N ARG A 54 -9.58 -6.23 -8.79
CA ARG A 54 -8.16 -6.04 -9.14
C ARG A 54 -7.27 -7.03 -8.38
N PRO A 55 -6.23 -7.61 -9.03
CA PRO A 55 -5.29 -8.48 -8.32
C PRO A 55 -4.54 -7.72 -7.23
N LEU A 56 -4.46 -8.33 -6.05
CA LEU A 56 -3.75 -7.82 -4.88
C LEU A 56 -2.29 -8.28 -4.81
N TYR A 57 -1.88 -9.15 -5.73
CA TYR A 57 -0.49 -9.58 -5.86
C TYR A 57 0.08 -9.02 -7.15
N VAL A 58 1.22 -8.34 -7.02
CA VAL A 58 1.87 -7.69 -8.15
C VAL A 58 3.38 -7.95 -8.12
N PRO A 59 4.04 -8.05 -9.29
CA PRO A 59 5.48 -8.17 -9.32
C PRO A 59 6.12 -6.83 -8.92
N CYS A 60 7.03 -6.88 -7.95
CA CYS A 60 7.82 -5.74 -7.52
C CYS A 60 8.72 -5.26 -8.67
N PRO A 61 8.77 -3.96 -8.99
CA PRO A 61 9.63 -3.44 -10.07
C PRO A 61 11.13 -3.54 -9.77
N SER A 62 11.51 -3.74 -8.50
CA SER A 62 12.92 -3.82 -8.08
C SER A 62 13.44 -5.26 -8.01
N CYS A 63 12.69 -6.20 -7.44
CA CYS A 63 13.12 -7.59 -7.27
C CYS A 63 12.38 -8.62 -8.14
N ALA A 64 11.38 -8.18 -8.93
CA ALA A 64 10.51 -9.02 -9.78
C ALA A 64 9.67 -10.08 -9.04
N GLN A 65 9.76 -10.17 -7.71
CA GLN A 65 8.97 -11.11 -6.90
C GLN A 65 7.52 -10.65 -6.77
N LEU A 66 6.60 -11.61 -6.70
CA LEU A 66 5.19 -11.37 -6.39
C LEU A 66 5.07 -10.89 -4.95
N THR A 67 4.58 -9.66 -4.78
CA THR A 67 4.37 -9.03 -3.47
C THR A 67 2.94 -8.55 -3.37
N PHE A 68 2.42 -8.54 -2.15
CA PHE A 68 1.12 -7.97 -1.86
C PHE A 68 1.11 -6.45 -2.08
N VAL A 69 -0.04 -5.87 -2.47
CA VAL A 69 -0.23 -4.41 -2.55
C VAL A 69 -0.14 -3.78 -1.16
N SER A 70 1.06 -3.38 -0.81
CA SER A 70 1.38 -2.63 0.40
C SER A 70 2.28 -1.44 0.06
N ASP A 71 2.56 -0.62 1.06
CA ASP A 71 3.45 0.54 0.95
C ASP A 71 4.88 0.12 0.53
N ASN A 72 5.30 -1.07 0.97
CA ASN A 72 6.62 -1.65 0.76
C ASN A 72 6.51 -3.08 0.23
N CYS A 73 7.53 -3.52 -0.52
CA CYS A 73 7.65 -4.90 -0.94
C CYS A 73 8.04 -5.80 0.24
N GLN A 74 7.31 -6.89 0.46
CA GLN A 74 7.60 -7.84 1.54
C GLN A 74 8.94 -8.57 1.33
N SER A 75 9.36 -8.77 0.08
CA SER A 75 10.59 -9.51 -0.24
C SER A 75 11.86 -8.65 -0.18
N CYS A 76 11.80 -7.41 -0.67
CA CYS A 76 12.99 -6.55 -0.77
C CYS A 76 12.93 -5.27 0.09
N GLY A 77 11.82 -4.99 0.76
CA GLY A 77 11.63 -3.79 1.59
C GLY A 77 11.49 -2.48 0.81
N THR A 78 11.68 -2.48 -0.51
CA THR A 78 11.59 -1.29 -1.36
C THR A 78 10.19 -0.70 -1.35
N THR A 79 10.10 0.63 -1.24
CA THR A 79 8.84 1.38 -1.34
C THR A 79 8.20 1.21 -2.71
N LEU A 80 6.95 0.73 -2.74
CA LEU A 80 6.15 0.54 -3.96
C LEU A 80 5.26 1.76 -4.26
N LEU A 81 5.39 2.81 -3.46
CA LEU A 81 4.69 4.06 -3.62
C LEU A 81 5.47 5.01 -4.52
N VAL A 82 4.75 5.66 -5.43
CA VAL A 82 5.21 6.76 -6.28
C VAL A 82 4.50 8.03 -5.86
N GLN A 83 5.25 9.13 -5.79
CA GLN A 83 4.65 10.43 -5.52
C GLN A 83 3.85 10.92 -6.73
N CYS A 84 2.66 11.46 -6.49
CA CYS A 84 1.85 12.07 -7.54
C CYS A 84 2.60 13.26 -8.17
N GLN A 85 2.72 13.30 -9.50
CA GLN A 85 3.38 14.38 -10.25
C GLN A 85 2.65 15.73 -10.15
N ASN A 86 1.42 15.73 -9.66
CA ASN A 86 0.69 16.97 -9.42
C ASN A 86 1.29 17.69 -8.19
N LYS A 87 1.99 18.80 -8.42
CA LYS A 87 2.60 19.64 -7.38
C LYS A 87 1.62 20.08 -6.29
N ARG A 88 0.31 20.16 -6.58
CA ARG A 88 -0.71 20.51 -5.57
C ARG A 88 -1.13 19.36 -4.67
N CYS A 89 -0.92 18.11 -5.10
CA CYS A 89 -1.40 16.94 -4.36
C CYS A 89 -0.26 16.26 -3.59
N MET A 90 0.85 15.97 -4.27
CA MET A 90 2.03 15.29 -3.71
C MET A 90 1.74 14.00 -2.92
N GLN A 91 0.55 13.41 -3.05
CA GLN A 91 0.20 12.20 -2.32
C GLN A 91 0.98 11.00 -2.84
N MET A 92 1.38 10.13 -1.91
CA MET A 92 1.97 8.83 -2.22
C MET A 92 0.88 7.92 -2.75
N GLN A 93 1.12 7.36 -3.94
CA GLN A 93 0.18 6.51 -4.66
C GLN A 93 0.87 5.22 -5.04
N PHE A 94 0.13 4.14 -5.21
CA PHE A 94 0.74 2.88 -5.61
C PHE A 94 1.26 2.95 -7.05
N PHE A 95 2.44 2.36 -7.32
CA PHE A 95 3.08 2.44 -8.65
C PHE A 95 2.26 1.82 -9.79
N GLN A 96 1.22 1.03 -9.53
CA GLN A 96 0.34 0.52 -10.58
C GLN A 96 -0.93 1.35 -10.78
N ASN A 97 -1.21 2.32 -9.92
CA ASN A 97 -2.39 3.14 -10.10
C ASN A 97 -2.24 4.03 -11.34
N THR A 98 -3.27 4.03 -12.18
CA THR A 98 -3.35 4.89 -13.37
C THR A 98 -3.86 6.29 -13.01
N LYS A 99 -4.62 6.41 -11.92
CA LYS A 99 -5.18 7.66 -11.41
C LYS A 99 -4.79 7.85 -9.94
N CYS A 100 -4.58 9.10 -9.54
CA CYS A 100 -4.34 9.44 -8.15
C CYS A 100 -5.65 9.39 -7.37
N THR A 101 -5.71 8.62 -6.28
CA THR A 101 -6.92 8.50 -5.45
C THR A 101 -7.32 9.81 -4.76
N ALA A 102 -6.37 10.73 -4.55
CA ALA A 102 -6.64 12.01 -3.88
C ALA A 102 -7.04 13.14 -4.85
N CYS A 103 -6.48 13.19 -6.07
CA CYS A 103 -6.74 14.29 -7.01
C CYS A 103 -7.41 13.89 -8.32
N GLY A 104 -7.66 12.60 -8.55
CA GLY A 104 -8.28 12.06 -9.76
C GLY A 104 -7.43 12.16 -11.04
N LYS A 105 -6.30 12.90 -11.02
CA LYS A 105 -5.43 13.07 -12.18
C LYS A 105 -4.69 11.78 -12.53
N LEU A 106 -4.44 11.59 -13.82
CA LEU A 106 -3.68 10.46 -14.34
C LEU A 106 -2.23 10.51 -13.82
N LEU A 107 -1.81 9.43 -13.17
CA LEU A 107 -0.42 9.19 -12.83
C LEU A 107 0.29 8.74 -14.11
N LYS A 108 1.33 9.47 -14.54
CA LYS A 108 2.17 9.03 -15.66
C LYS A 108 3.00 7.83 -15.20
N ASN A 109 2.39 6.65 -15.26
CA ASN A 109 3.07 5.40 -14.97
C ASN A 109 4.12 5.13 -16.05
N LYS A 110 5.39 5.05 -15.66
CA LYS A 110 6.51 4.73 -16.57
C LYS A 110 6.56 3.25 -16.97
N LYS A 111 5.43 2.58 -17.21
CA LYS A 111 5.41 1.30 -17.92
C LYS A 111 4.96 1.51 -19.37
N LYS A 112 5.82 2.17 -20.14
CA LYS A 112 5.96 1.93 -21.58
C LYS A 112 7.03 0.85 -21.75
N ARG A 113 6.62 -0.39 -22.01
CA ARG A 113 7.33 -1.38 -22.84
C ARG A 113 6.19 -2.17 -23.50
N LYS A 114 5.65 -1.64 -24.59
CA LYS A 114 5.99 -1.97 -25.99
C LYS A 114 5.79 -3.45 -26.24
#